data_AF-K1S119-F1
#
_entry.id   AF-K1S119-F1
#
_cell.length_a   1.000
_cell.length_b   1.000
_cell.length_c   1.000
_cell.angle_alpha   90.00
_cell.angle_beta   90.00
_cell.angle_gamma   90.00
#
_symmetry.space_group_name_H-M   'P 1'
#
loop_
_entity.id
_entity.type
_entity.pdbx_description
1 polymer ?
#
loop_
_entity_poly.entity_id
_entity_poly.type
_entity_poly.pdbx_seq_one_letter_code
_entity_poly.pdbx_strand_id
1 'polypeptide(L)'
;MIVADIDTEKLLNSRRRTTTFAPHRPAERIIVEIPLPENPANVTLDREFNSHPFVPQTPEEMDESGREIINIQTMGLAQRLQHTDCKKVVIGVSGGLDSTLALLIAVRTFDRLGLDRKGIIGVTMPGFGTSNRTYRNSIALMRCLGITSRRNFHPQSLTNNTSPISDSTPKNNLPPTK
;
A
#
# COMPACT_ATOMS: atom_id res chain seq x y z
N MET A 1 9.50 -24.93 35.26
CA MET A 1 9.64 -25.56 33.93
C MET A 1 9.13 -24.54 32.91
N ILE A 2 9.89 -24.23 31.86
CA ILE A 2 9.49 -23.33 30.78
C ILE A 2 9.29 -24.19 29.53
N VAL A 3 8.13 -24.08 28.89
CA VAL A 3 7.75 -24.82 27.68
C VAL A 3 7.29 -23.80 26.64
N ALA A 4 7.58 -24.05 25.36
CA ALA A 4 7.17 -23.19 24.25
C ALA A 4 7.17 -23.96 22.91
N ASP A 5 6.24 -23.61 22.02
CA ASP A 5 6.17 -24.17 20.67
C ASP A 5 7.04 -23.38 19.67
N ILE A 6 7.90 -24.09 18.94
CA ILE A 6 8.85 -23.49 18.00
C ILE A 6 8.44 -23.74 16.55
N ASP A 7 8.33 -22.66 15.80
CA ASP A 7 8.03 -22.66 14.37
C ASP A 7 9.31 -22.85 13.55
N THR A 8 9.58 -24.11 13.21
CA THR A 8 10.76 -24.52 12.44
C THR A 8 10.72 -23.99 11.00
N GLU A 9 9.54 -23.78 10.42
CA GLU A 9 9.37 -23.21 9.09
C GLU A 9 9.76 -21.73 9.04
N LYS A 10 9.36 -20.94 10.04
CA LYS A 10 9.79 -19.54 10.19
C LYS A 10 11.31 -19.44 10.31
N LEU A 11 11.94 -20.36 11.03
CA LEU A 11 13.41 -20.41 11.15
C LEU A 11 14.07 -20.74 9.81
N LEU A 12 13.57 -21.75 9.09
CA LEU A 12 14.08 -22.12 7.77
C LEU A 12 13.94 -20.96 6.77
N ASN A 13 12.80 -20.29 6.74
CA ASN A 13 12.57 -19.13 5.88
C ASN A 13 13.53 -17.97 6.22
N SER A 14 13.71 -17.67 7.50
CA SER A 14 14.62 -16.62 7.95
C SER A 14 16.08 -16.91 7.56
N ARG A 15 16.52 -18.17 7.72
CA ARG A 15 17.85 -18.64 7.30
C ARG A 15 18.06 -18.55 5.79
N ARG A 16 17.05 -18.88 4.98
CA ARG A 16 17.12 -18.77 3.52
C ARG A 16 17.20 -17.33 3.04
N ARG A 17 16.51 -16.38 3.69
CA ARG A 17 16.52 -14.96 3.32
C ARG A 17 17.79 -14.24 3.75
N THR A 18 18.44 -14.68 4.82
CA THR A 18 19.63 -14.04 5.38
C THR A 18 20.89 -14.60 4.73
N THR A 19 21.42 -13.93 3.70
CA THR A 19 22.60 -14.42 2.96
C THR A 19 23.90 -14.39 3.77
N THR A 20 23.98 -13.53 4.80
CA THR A 20 25.08 -13.52 5.78
C THR A 20 25.02 -14.68 6.76
N PHE A 21 23.89 -15.40 6.84
CA PHE A 21 23.78 -16.67 7.55
C PHE A 21 24.43 -17.76 6.67
N ALA A 22 25.74 -17.65 6.45
CA ALA A 22 26.49 -18.70 5.81
C ALA A 22 26.68 -19.85 6.81
N PRO A 23 26.55 -21.12 6.40
CA PRO A 23 27.00 -22.21 7.23
C PRO A 23 28.49 -22.01 7.48
N HIS A 24 28.86 -21.80 8.75
CA HIS A 24 30.25 -21.87 9.17
C HIS A 24 30.80 -23.23 8.70
N ARG A 25 32.05 -23.26 8.21
CA ARG A 25 32.72 -24.49 7.73
C ARG A 25 32.38 -25.64 8.70
N PRO A 26 31.95 -26.82 8.21
CA PRO A 26 31.50 -27.86 9.10
C PRO A 26 32.68 -28.27 9.98
N ALA A 27 32.61 -27.94 11.26
CA ALA A 27 33.20 -28.80 12.27
C ALA A 27 32.62 -30.20 12.03
N GLU A 28 33.44 -31.24 12.17
CA GLU A 28 33.00 -32.62 12.03
C GLU A 28 31.76 -32.85 12.91
N ARG A 29 30.58 -32.93 12.27
CA ARG A 29 29.30 -33.09 12.95
C ARG A 29 28.82 -34.51 12.75
N ILE A 30 28.61 -35.22 13.84
CA ILE A 30 27.91 -36.49 13.85
C ILE A 30 26.41 -36.19 13.78
N ILE A 31 25.73 -36.72 12.77
CA ILE A 31 24.27 -36.64 12.62
C ILE A 31 23.70 -37.96 13.13
N VAL A 32 22.80 -37.87 14.09
CA VAL A 32 22.05 -39.02 14.61
C VAL A 32 20.59 -38.80 14.22
N GLU A 33 20.05 -39.71 13.42
CA GLU A 33 18.65 -39.69 13.04
C GLU A 33 17.81 -40.33 14.15
N ILE A 34 16.84 -39.59 14.66
CA ILE A 34 15.92 -40.06 15.69
C ILE A 34 14.51 -39.99 15.09
N PRO A 35 13.81 -41.12 14.92
CA PRO A 35 12.45 -41.11 14.44
C PRO A 35 11.54 -40.45 15.48
N LEU A 36 10.75 -39.47 15.04
CA LEU A 36 9.69 -38.88 15.85
C LEU A 36 8.37 -39.61 15.57
N PRO A 37 7.49 -39.78 16.57
CA PRO A 37 6.18 -40.37 16.35
C PRO A 37 5.39 -39.54 15.32
N GLU A 38 4.82 -40.23 14.32
CA GLU A 38 3.97 -39.59 13.33
C GLU A 38 2.69 -39.09 14.01
N ASN A 39 2.55 -37.76 14.05
CA ASN A 39 1.34 -37.05 14.44
C ASN A 39 0.91 -37.21 15.91
N PRO A 40 1.32 -36.29 16.82
CA PRO A 40 0.59 -36.12 18.07
C PRO A 40 -0.79 -35.56 17.74
N ALA A 41 -1.80 -36.44 17.65
CA ALA A 41 -3.17 -36.03 17.40
C ALA A 41 -3.60 -34.97 18.44
N ASN A 42 -4.15 -33.84 17.97
CA ASN A 42 -4.71 -32.75 18.77
C ASN A 42 -3.72 -32.00 19.69
N VAL A 43 -2.56 -31.58 19.18
CA VAL A 43 -1.73 -30.59 19.89
C VAL A 43 -2.39 -29.21 19.79
N THR A 44 -2.72 -28.64 20.95
CA THR A 44 -3.10 -27.23 21.06
C THR A 44 -1.82 -26.42 21.11
N LEU A 45 -1.68 -25.45 20.21
CA LEU A 45 -0.50 -24.59 20.17
C LEU A 45 -0.50 -23.66 21.38
N ASP A 46 0.57 -23.68 22.16
CA ASP A 46 0.85 -22.72 23.22
C ASP A 46 1.55 -21.49 22.62
N ARG A 47 0.85 -20.84 21.69
CA ARG A 47 1.33 -19.65 20.98
C ARG A 47 0.19 -18.76 20.53
N GLU A 48 0.34 -17.47 20.77
CA GLU A 48 -0.58 -16.46 20.26
C GLU A 48 -0.21 -16.04 18.84
N PHE A 49 -1.20 -16.00 17.94
CA PHE A 49 -1.05 -15.53 16.58
C PHE A 49 -1.84 -14.24 16.38
N ASN A 50 -1.12 -13.15 16.12
CA ASN A 50 -1.73 -11.86 15.85
C ASN A 50 -2.42 -11.85 14.48
N SER A 51 -3.70 -11.46 14.46
CA SER A 51 -4.49 -11.30 13.23
C SER A 51 -4.06 -10.09 12.39
N HIS A 52 -3.32 -9.15 13.00
CA HIS A 52 -2.80 -7.93 12.38
C HIS A 52 -1.29 -7.82 12.57
N PRO A 53 -0.49 -8.67 11.91
CA PRO A 53 0.96 -8.73 12.10
C PRO A 53 1.71 -7.45 11.72
N PHE A 54 1.09 -6.56 10.94
CA PHE A 54 1.65 -5.27 10.54
C PHE A 54 1.15 -4.09 11.37
N VAL A 55 0.24 -4.33 12.32
CA VAL A 55 -0.29 -3.30 13.21
C VAL A 55 0.22 -3.60 14.61
N PRO A 56 1.05 -2.73 15.19
CA PRO A 56 1.50 -2.88 16.58
C PRO A 56 0.30 -2.96 17.52
N GLN A 57 0.46 -3.66 18.64
CA GLN A 57 -0.66 -3.98 19.53
C GLN A 57 -0.86 -2.93 20.62
N THR A 58 0.19 -2.17 20.95
CA THR A 58 0.13 -1.11 21.96
C THR A 58 0.09 0.28 21.30
N PRO A 59 -0.62 1.25 21.90
CA PRO A 59 -0.66 2.63 21.40
C PRO A 59 0.72 3.26 21.23
N GLU A 60 1.65 2.96 22.14
CA GLU A 60 3.02 3.48 22.13
C GLU A 60 3.81 2.94 20.93
N GLU A 61 3.77 1.64 20.69
CA GLU A 61 4.42 1.03 19.52
C GLU A 61 3.78 1.47 18.20
N MET A 62 2.46 1.73 18.20
CA MET A 62 1.73 2.26 17.05
C MET A 62 2.21 3.67 16.69
N ASP A 63 2.39 4.55 17.68
CA ASP A 63 2.92 5.90 17.46
C ASP A 63 4.36 5.86 16.96
N GLU A 64 5.22 5.04 17.57
CA GLU A 64 6.61 4.88 17.14
C GLU A 64 6.71 4.36 15.70
N SER A 65 6.03 3.25 15.40
CA SER A 65 6.02 2.66 14.06
C SER A 65 5.40 3.60 13.03
N GLY A 66 4.31 4.29 13.39
CA GLY A 66 3.65 5.26 12.52
C GLY A 66 4.57 6.42 12.16
N ARG A 67 5.30 6.96 13.15
CA ARG A 67 6.29 8.02 12.95
C ARG A 67 7.45 7.55 12.07
N GLU A 68 7.93 6.33 12.27
CA GLU A 68 8.97 5.73 11.42
C GLU A 68 8.51 5.61 9.96
N ILE A 69 7.33 5.01 9.72
CA ILE A 69 6.76 4.84 8.38
C ILE A 69 6.60 6.19 7.67
N ILE A 70 6.02 7.18 8.35
CA ILE A 70 5.85 8.53 7.80
C ILE A 70 7.20 9.15 7.45
N ASN A 71 8.22 8.99 8.30
CA ASN A 71 9.54 9.55 8.04
C ASN A 71 10.22 8.85 6.86
N ILE A 72 10.13 7.52 6.74
CA ILE A 72 10.64 6.77 5.59
C ILE A 72 10.01 7.26 4.29
N GLN A 73 8.68 7.40 4.26
CA GLN A 73 7.95 7.89 3.09
C GLN A 73 8.33 9.34 2.74
N THR A 74 8.48 10.19 3.74
CA THR A 74 8.91 11.60 3.57
C THR A 74 10.32 11.65 2.98
N MET A 75 11.27 10.88 3.52
CA MET A 75 12.66 10.86 3.05
C MET A 75 12.81 10.25 1.66
N GLY A 76 12.08 9.18 1.36
CA GLY A 76 12.05 8.60 0.02
C GLY A 76 11.57 9.61 -1.03
N LEU A 77 10.48 10.34 -0.73
CA LEU A 77 9.98 11.39 -1.64
C LEU A 77 10.94 12.58 -1.71
N ALA A 78 11.52 13.01 -0.59
CA ALA A 78 12.47 14.12 -0.55
C ALA A 78 13.69 13.85 -1.44
N GLN A 79 14.29 12.66 -1.28
CA GLN A 79 15.42 12.21 -2.10
C GLN A 79 15.07 12.22 -3.59
N ARG A 80 13.87 11.74 -3.95
CA ARG A 80 13.40 11.73 -5.34
C ARG A 80 13.29 13.15 -5.89
N LEU A 81 12.66 14.06 -5.16
CA LEU A 81 12.46 15.45 -5.61
C LEU A 81 13.79 16.19 -5.78
N GLN A 82 14.72 16.01 -4.84
CA GLN A 82 16.06 16.60 -4.92
C GLN A 82 16.84 16.06 -6.12
N HIS A 83 16.78 14.75 -6.37
CA HIS A 83 17.50 14.12 -7.48
C HIS A 83 16.93 14.53 -8.86
N THR A 84 15.64 14.80 -8.96
CA THR A 84 15.00 15.17 -10.25
C THR A 84 14.83 16.68 -10.43
N ASP A 85 15.28 17.51 -9.47
CA ASP A 85 15.05 18.97 -9.41
C ASP A 85 13.57 19.37 -9.70
N CYS A 86 12.65 18.53 -9.24
CA CYS A 86 11.23 18.70 -9.52
C CYS A 86 10.61 19.66 -8.49
N LYS A 87 10.05 20.77 -8.98
CA LYS A 87 9.41 21.80 -8.14
C LYS A 87 7.89 21.61 -7.99
N LYS A 88 7.32 20.60 -8.68
CA LYS A 88 5.88 20.33 -8.70
C LYS A 88 5.60 18.84 -8.62
N VAL A 89 4.52 18.49 -7.93
CA VAL A 89 3.98 17.13 -7.85
C VAL A 89 2.50 17.14 -8.12
N VAL A 90 2.01 16.15 -8.85
CA VAL A 90 0.59 16.00 -9.20
C VAL A 90 0.05 14.76 -8.50
N ILE A 91 -1.04 14.90 -7.75
CA ILE A 91 -1.64 13.81 -6.98
C ILE A 91 -3.14 13.76 -7.26
N GLY A 92 -3.65 12.59 -7.63
CA GLY A 92 -5.08 12.34 -7.70
C GLY A 92 -5.68 12.19 -6.30
N VAL A 93 -6.58 13.09 -5.89
CA VAL A 93 -7.21 13.08 -4.57
C VAL A 93 -8.64 12.58 -4.70
N SER A 94 -8.85 11.29 -4.40
CA SER A 94 -10.18 10.67 -4.42
C SER A 94 -10.94 10.89 -3.11
N GLY A 95 -10.21 11.07 -1.99
CA GLY A 95 -10.74 11.19 -0.63
C GLY A 95 -10.78 9.85 0.11
N GLY A 96 -10.17 8.81 -0.46
CA GLY A 96 -9.84 7.58 0.25
C GLY A 96 -8.58 7.72 1.10
N LEU A 97 -8.33 6.70 1.93
CA LEU A 97 -7.20 6.66 2.87
C LEU A 97 -5.85 6.83 2.15
N ASP A 98 -5.60 6.07 1.09
CA ASP A 98 -4.30 6.08 0.40
C ASP A 98 -3.98 7.43 -0.24
N SER A 99 -4.94 8.01 -0.97
CA SER A 99 -4.75 9.32 -1.61
C SER A 99 -4.58 10.45 -0.58
N THR A 100 -5.20 10.30 0.59
CA THR A 100 -5.08 11.25 1.70
C THR A 100 -3.70 11.15 2.34
N LEU A 101 -3.23 9.93 2.63
CA LEU A 101 -1.89 9.69 3.17
C LEU A 101 -0.81 10.19 2.20
N ALA A 102 -0.93 9.87 0.91
CA ALA A 102 0.00 10.34 -0.12
C ALA A 102 0.09 11.88 -0.16
N LEU A 103 -1.05 12.56 -0.02
CA LEU A 103 -1.09 14.02 0.03
C LEU A 103 -0.42 14.58 1.30
N LEU A 104 -0.68 13.97 2.46
CA LEU A 104 -0.05 14.38 3.74
C LEU A 104 1.47 14.21 3.70
N ILE A 105 1.96 13.11 3.14
CA ILE A 105 3.40 12.88 2.94
C ILE A 105 3.97 13.93 1.98
N ALA A 106 3.30 14.24 0.87
CA ALA A 106 3.75 15.26 -0.07
C ALA A 106 3.89 16.63 0.59
N VAL A 107 2.89 17.04 1.40
CA VAL A 107 2.94 18.30 2.15
C VAL A 107 4.09 18.31 3.15
N ARG A 108 4.23 17.25 3.96
CA ARG A 108 5.32 17.12 4.93
C ARG A 108 6.70 17.16 4.28
N THR A 109 6.84 16.56 3.10
CA THR A 109 8.08 16.60 2.32
C THR A 109 8.38 18.00 1.80
N PHE A 110 7.39 18.72 1.28
CA PHE A 110 7.55 20.10 0.83
C PHE A 110 7.97 21.01 2.00
N ASP A 111 7.30 20.89 3.15
CA ASP A 111 7.65 21.63 4.36
C ASP A 111 9.09 21.36 4.79
N ARG A 112 9.52 20.10 4.76
CA ARG A 112 10.87 19.70 5.16
C ARG A 112 11.95 20.18 4.19
N LEU A 113 11.65 20.28 2.90
CA LEU A 113 12.56 20.80 1.88
C LEU A 113 12.49 22.34 1.76
N GLY A 114 11.60 23.01 2.49
CA GLY A 114 11.39 24.46 2.36
C GLY A 114 10.76 24.88 1.02
N LEU A 115 10.04 23.96 0.36
CA LEU A 115 9.36 24.22 -0.91
C LEU A 115 7.97 24.79 -0.69
N ASP A 116 7.51 25.63 -1.62
CA ASP A 116 6.15 26.17 -1.58
C ASP A 116 5.11 25.07 -1.84
N ARG A 117 4.18 24.88 -0.89
CA ARG A 117 3.05 23.94 -0.99
C ARG A 117 2.19 24.16 -2.24
N LYS A 118 2.21 25.35 -2.86
CA LYS A 118 1.54 25.59 -4.17
C LYS A 118 2.12 24.76 -5.31
N GLY A 119 3.33 24.23 -5.17
CA GLY A 119 3.90 23.24 -6.09
C GLY A 119 3.17 21.89 -6.08
N ILE A 120 2.39 21.60 -5.04
CA ILE A 120 1.55 20.41 -4.97
C ILE A 120 0.23 20.67 -5.69
N ILE A 121 -0.05 19.87 -6.72
CA ILE A 121 -1.24 19.97 -7.56
C ILE A 121 -2.14 18.77 -7.27
N GLY A 122 -3.15 18.99 -6.44
CA GLY A 122 -4.20 18.00 -6.19
C GLY A 122 -5.25 18.01 -7.28
N VAL A 123 -5.52 16.86 -7.90
CA VAL A 123 -6.52 16.69 -8.96
C VAL A 123 -7.66 15.82 -8.45
N THR A 124 -8.88 16.34 -8.49
CA THR A 124 -10.08 15.53 -8.21
C THR A 124 -10.75 15.12 -9.52
N MET A 125 -11.04 13.83 -9.67
CA MET A 125 -11.71 13.25 -10.83
C MET A 125 -12.99 12.51 -10.39
N PRO A 126 -14.10 13.22 -10.13
CA PRO A 126 -15.36 12.57 -9.76
C PRO A 126 -15.90 11.72 -10.91
N GLY A 127 -16.03 10.41 -10.70
CA GLY A 127 -16.72 9.49 -11.63
C GLY A 127 -18.15 9.18 -11.20
N PHE A 128 -18.87 8.37 -12.00
CA PHE A 128 -20.28 8.00 -11.76
C PHE A 128 -20.57 7.35 -10.40
N GLY A 129 -19.56 6.75 -9.73
CA GLY A 129 -19.67 6.17 -8.39
C GLY A 129 -19.17 7.07 -7.24
N THR A 130 -18.81 8.33 -7.49
CA THR A 130 -18.23 9.20 -6.45
C THR A 130 -19.34 9.80 -5.59
N SER A 131 -19.37 9.44 -4.29
CA SER A 131 -20.32 10.07 -3.37
C SER A 131 -19.99 11.56 -3.16
N ASN A 132 -21.03 12.38 -3.04
CA ASN A 132 -20.89 13.82 -2.73
C ASN A 132 -20.06 14.07 -1.47
N ARG A 133 -20.09 13.14 -0.50
CA ARG A 133 -19.33 13.21 0.76
C ARG A 133 -17.82 13.09 0.53
N THR A 134 -17.39 12.06 -0.19
CA THR A 134 -15.95 11.80 -0.43
C THR A 134 -15.31 12.95 -1.22
N TYR A 135 -16.03 13.46 -2.22
CA TYR A 135 -15.57 14.62 -3.00
C TYR A 135 -15.41 15.90 -2.17
N ARG A 136 -16.39 16.21 -1.30
CA ARG A 136 -16.31 17.38 -0.41
C ARG A 136 -15.14 17.28 0.56
N ASN A 137 -14.88 16.10 1.11
CA ASN A 137 -13.76 15.85 2.00
C ASN A 137 -12.42 16.10 1.30
N SER A 138 -12.25 15.60 0.07
CA SER A 138 -11.04 15.84 -0.74
C SER A 138 -10.78 17.33 -0.95
N ILE A 139 -11.82 18.09 -1.30
CA ILE A 139 -11.67 19.55 -1.52
C ILE A 139 -11.34 20.26 -0.22
N ALA A 140 -12.03 19.95 0.87
CA ALA A 140 -11.77 20.54 2.17
C ALA A 140 -10.32 20.27 2.60
N LEU A 141 -9.85 19.03 2.47
CA LEU A 141 -8.48 18.64 2.78
C LEU A 141 -7.46 19.44 1.97
N MET A 142 -7.60 19.50 0.64
CA MET A 142 -6.69 20.25 -0.22
C MET A 142 -6.66 21.74 0.13
N ARG A 143 -7.82 22.33 0.46
CA ARG A 143 -7.92 23.74 0.88
C ARG A 143 -7.21 23.97 2.21
N CYS A 144 -7.45 23.12 3.22
CA CYS A 144 -6.82 23.23 4.53
C CYS A 144 -5.30 23.08 4.46
N LEU A 145 -4.79 22.22 3.58
CA LEU A 145 -3.35 22.03 3.40
C LEU A 145 -2.69 23.14 2.59
N GLY A 146 -3.48 24.01 1.94
CA GLY A 146 -2.99 25.17 1.20
C GLY A 146 -2.41 24.86 -0.19
N ILE A 147 -2.66 23.65 -0.73
CA ILE A 147 -2.10 23.22 -2.02
C ILE A 147 -2.86 23.83 -3.22
N THR A 148 -2.35 23.62 -4.43
CA THR A 148 -3.06 23.96 -5.67
C THR A 148 -4.08 22.88 -6.01
N SER A 149 -5.37 23.21 -6.06
CA SER A 149 -6.42 22.25 -6.47
C SER A 149 -6.83 22.45 -7.93
N ARG A 150 -6.88 21.38 -8.72
CA ARG A 150 -7.46 21.35 -10.07
C ARG A 150 -8.63 20.38 -10.14
N ARG A 151 -9.70 20.80 -10.80
CA ARG A 151 -10.85 19.95 -11.10
C ARG A 151 -10.82 19.62 -12.59
N ASN A 152 -10.39 18.41 -12.92
CA ASN A 152 -10.36 17.93 -14.29
C ASN A 152 -11.33 16.75 -14.41
N PHE A 153 -12.62 17.04 -14.56
CA PHE A 153 -13.58 16.03 -14.99
C PHE A 153 -14.56 16.63 -15.99
N HIS A 154 -14.42 16.18 -17.25
CA HIS A 154 -15.40 16.39 -18.30
C HIS A 154 -16.04 15.02 -18.57
N PRO A 155 -17.29 14.78 -18.14
CA PRO A 155 -17.95 13.47 -18.30
C PRO A 155 -18.00 13.00 -19.76
N GLN A 156 -17.90 13.93 -20.72
CA GLN A 156 -17.84 13.62 -22.15
C GLN A 156 -16.61 12.80 -22.57
N SER A 157 -15.51 12.80 -21.79
CA SER A 157 -14.33 12.00 -22.12
C SER A 157 -14.55 10.50 -21.92
N LEU A 158 -15.45 10.10 -21.01
CA LEU A 158 -15.78 8.69 -20.79
C LEU A 158 -16.80 8.21 -21.83
N THR A 159 -17.77 9.05 -22.19
CA THR A 159 -18.79 8.70 -23.19
C THR A 159 -18.17 8.51 -24.57
N ASN A 160 -17.20 9.35 -24.96
CA ASN A 160 -16.55 9.26 -26.27
C ASN A 160 -15.71 7.99 -26.47
N ASN A 161 -15.14 7.44 -25.39
CA ASN A 161 -14.37 6.19 -25.44
C ASN A 161 -15.24 4.93 -25.36
N THR A 162 -16.48 5.03 -24.88
CA THR A 162 -17.42 3.89 -24.82
C THR A 162 -18.30 3.76 -26.06
N SER A 163 -18.49 4.83 -26.83
CA SER A 163 -19.25 4.80 -28.09
C SER A 163 -18.81 3.72 -29.09
N PRO A 164 -17.52 3.42 -29.32
CA PRO A 164 -17.12 2.40 -30.29
C PRO A 164 -17.19 0.95 -29.77
N ILE A 165 -17.50 0.72 -28.48
CA ILE A 165 -17.47 -0.62 -27.87
C ILE A 165 -18.84 -1.33 -27.98
N SER A 166 -19.94 -0.59 -28.18
CA SER A 166 -21.29 -1.16 -28.17
C SER A 166 -21.84 -1.60 -29.55
N ASP A 167 -21.11 -1.40 -30.66
CA ASP A 167 -21.68 -1.56 -32.01
C ASP A 167 -21.07 -2.70 -32.87
N SER A 168 -20.37 -3.67 -32.26
CA SER A 168 -19.76 -4.80 -32.98
C SER A 168 -20.43 -6.17 -32.79
N THR A 169 -21.74 -6.21 -32.49
CA THR A 169 -22.52 -7.45 -32.68
C THR A 169 -23.05 -7.53 -34.12
N PRO A 170 -22.69 -8.55 -34.92
CA PRO A 170 -23.21 -8.68 -36.28
C PRO A 170 -24.72 -8.94 -36.23
N LYS A 171 -25.52 -8.07 -36.86
CA LYS A 171 -26.96 -8.30 -37.07
C LYS A 171 -27.13 -9.51 -37.98
N ASN A 172 -27.53 -10.64 -37.40
CA ASN A 172 -27.86 -11.85 -38.12
C ASN A 172 -29.23 -11.65 -38.80
N ASN A 173 -29.22 -11.30 -40.09
CA ASN A 173 -30.44 -11.21 -40.91
C ASN A 173 -30.91 -12.63 -41.27
N LEU A 174 -31.83 -13.21 -40.50
CA LEU A 174 -32.63 -14.34 -40.97
C LEU A 174 -33.82 -13.80 -41.81
N PRO A 175 -34.08 -14.34 -43.01
CA PRO A 175 -35.24 -13.95 -43.80
C PRO A 175 -36.55 -14.50 -43.21
N PRO A 176 -37.69 -13.81 -43.41
CA PRO A 176 -38.98 -14.23 -42.87
C PRO A 176 -39.50 -15.48 -43.59
N THR A 177 -39.85 -16.51 -42.81
CA THR A 177 -40.61 -17.66 -43.28
C THR A 177 -42.06 -17.25 -43.55
N LYS A 178 -42.57 -17.64 -44.72
CA LYS A 178 -43.98 -17.58 -45.11
C LYS A 178 -44.88 -18.38 -44.19
#